data_AF-B3KSB3-F1
#
_entry.id   AF-B3KSB3-F1
#
_cell.length_a   1.000
_cell.length_b   1.000
_cell.length_c   1.000
_cell.angle_alpha   90.00
_cell.angle_beta   90.00
_cell.angle_gamma   90.00
#
_symmetry.space_group_name_H-M   'P 1'
#
loop_
_entity.id
_entity.type
_entity.pdbx_description
1 polymer ?
#
loop_
_entity_poly.entity_id
_entity_poly.type
_entity_poly.pdbx_seq_one_letter_code
_entity_poly.pdbx_strand_id
1 'polypeptide(L)'
;MSPGDPKWLDVIERDLHRQFPFHEMFVSRGGHGQQDLFRVLKAYTLYRPEEGYCQAQAPIAAVLLMHMPAEQAFWCLVQICEKYLPGYYSEKLEAIQLDGEILFSLLQKVSPVAHKHLSRQKIDPLLYMTEWFMCAFSRTLPWSSVLRVWDMFFCEGVKIIFRVGLVLLKHALGSPEKVKACQGQYETIERLRSLSPKIMQEAFLVQEVVELPVTERQIEREHLIQLRRWQETRGELQCRSPPRLHGAKAILDAEPGPRPALQPSPSIRLPLDAPLPGSKAKPKPPKQAQKEQRKQMKGRGQLEKPPAPNQAMVVAAAGDACPPQHVPPKDSAPKDSAPQDLAPQVSAHHRSQESLTSQESEDTYL
;
A
#
# COMPACT_ATOMS: atom_id res chain seq x y z
N MET A 1 -16.64 -25.19 0.47
CA MET A 1 -15.72 -24.55 -0.51
C MET A 1 -15.03 -25.65 -1.31
N SER A 2 -14.75 -25.42 -2.59
CA SER A 2 -13.96 -26.35 -3.41
C SER A 2 -12.53 -26.49 -2.87
N PRO A 3 -11.86 -27.63 -3.07
CA PRO A 3 -10.53 -27.87 -2.50
C PRO A 3 -9.45 -26.93 -3.09
N GLY A 4 -9.56 -26.52 -4.35
CA GLY A 4 -8.50 -25.84 -5.09
C GLY A 4 -7.53 -26.84 -5.74
N ASP A 5 -6.81 -26.40 -6.76
CA ASP A 5 -5.72 -27.19 -7.37
C ASP A 5 -4.50 -27.18 -6.41
N PRO A 6 -4.03 -28.35 -5.92
CA PRO A 6 -2.86 -28.45 -5.04
C PRO A 6 -1.63 -27.71 -5.58
N LYS A 7 -1.41 -27.70 -6.91
CA LYS A 7 -0.30 -26.96 -7.55
C LYS A 7 -0.28 -25.50 -7.11
N TRP A 8 -1.44 -24.85 -7.06
CA TRP A 8 -1.54 -23.45 -6.67
C TRP A 8 -1.52 -23.26 -5.16
N LEU A 9 -2.10 -24.18 -4.38
CA LEU A 9 -2.05 -24.10 -2.91
C LEU A 9 -0.60 -24.16 -2.40
N ASP A 10 0.20 -25.10 -2.91
CA ASP A 10 1.60 -25.28 -2.53
C ASP A 10 2.46 -24.04 -2.87
N VAL A 11 2.14 -23.32 -3.96
CA VAL A 11 2.80 -22.04 -4.28
C VAL A 11 2.32 -20.94 -3.33
N ILE A 12 1.01 -20.80 -3.12
CA ILE A 12 0.44 -19.77 -2.23
C ILE A 12 0.99 -19.91 -0.80
N GLU A 13 1.05 -21.12 -0.23
CA GLU A 13 1.57 -21.33 1.14
C GLU A 13 3.06 -20.94 1.28
N ARG A 14 3.87 -21.24 0.27
CA ARG A 14 5.27 -20.79 0.19
C ARG A 14 5.39 -19.28 -0.04
N ASP A 15 4.32 -18.62 -0.46
CA ASP A 15 4.31 -17.19 -0.77
C ASP A 15 3.85 -16.31 0.40
N LEU A 16 3.02 -16.83 1.33
CA LEU A 16 2.45 -16.06 2.44
C LEU A 16 3.53 -15.39 3.32
N HIS A 17 4.50 -16.19 3.78
CA HIS A 17 5.43 -15.81 4.84
C HIS A 17 6.42 -14.69 4.48
N ARG A 18 6.48 -14.30 3.20
CA ARG A 18 7.33 -13.21 2.70
C ARG A 18 6.55 -11.99 2.21
N GLN A 19 5.22 -11.96 2.38
CA GLN A 19 4.44 -10.74 2.15
C GLN A 19 4.44 -9.91 3.44
N PHE A 20 5.05 -8.73 3.38
CA PHE A 20 5.12 -7.77 4.51
C PHE A 20 5.47 -8.45 5.86
N PRO A 21 6.57 -9.22 5.95
CA PRO A 21 6.84 -10.12 7.08
C PRO A 21 6.99 -9.42 8.44
N PHE A 22 7.25 -8.11 8.45
CA PHE A 22 7.37 -7.28 9.65
C PHE A 22 6.07 -6.54 10.03
N HIS A 23 5.01 -6.66 9.22
CA HIS A 23 3.72 -6.02 9.47
C HIS A 23 2.87 -6.87 10.42
N GLU A 24 2.25 -6.26 11.44
CA GLU A 24 1.53 -6.94 12.53
C GLU A 24 0.51 -7.99 12.05
N MET A 25 -0.24 -7.67 11.00
CA MET A 25 -1.23 -8.58 10.37
C MET A 25 -0.60 -9.87 9.81
N PHE A 26 0.66 -9.85 9.38
CA PHE A 26 1.31 -10.93 8.62
C PHE A 26 2.53 -11.57 9.32
N VAL A 27 3.10 -10.94 10.36
CA VAL A 27 4.28 -11.44 11.09
C VAL A 27 4.04 -12.80 11.77
N SER A 28 2.83 -13.06 12.24
CA SER A 28 2.46 -14.34 12.87
C SER A 28 2.28 -15.44 11.81
N ARG A 29 3.21 -16.41 11.76
CA ARG A 29 3.12 -17.55 10.83
C ARG A 29 1.84 -18.37 11.09
N GLY A 30 1.00 -18.51 10.06
CA GLY A 30 -0.32 -19.14 10.19
C GLY A 30 -1.34 -18.32 11.00
N GLY A 31 -1.02 -17.07 11.35
CA GLY A 31 -1.95 -16.12 11.98
C GLY A 31 -3.03 -15.61 11.02
N HIS A 32 -4.00 -14.86 11.56
CA HIS A 32 -5.21 -14.47 10.85
C HIS A 32 -4.94 -13.82 9.48
N GLY A 33 -4.03 -12.85 9.36
CA GLY A 33 -3.73 -12.21 8.08
C GLY A 33 -3.14 -13.15 7.03
N GLN A 34 -2.27 -14.10 7.43
CA GLN A 34 -1.77 -15.14 6.51
C GLN A 34 -2.89 -16.09 6.07
N GLN A 35 -3.81 -16.47 6.97
CA GLN A 35 -4.98 -17.27 6.62
C GLN A 35 -5.93 -16.53 5.68
N ASP A 36 -6.17 -15.23 5.91
CA ASP A 36 -7.02 -14.39 5.08
C ASP A 36 -6.42 -14.20 3.68
N LEU A 37 -5.11 -13.95 3.60
CA LEU A 37 -4.34 -13.89 2.35
C LEU A 37 -4.42 -15.21 1.57
N PHE A 38 -4.25 -16.35 2.25
CA PHE A 38 -4.44 -17.67 1.64
C PHE A 38 -5.86 -17.84 1.10
N ARG A 39 -6.91 -17.46 1.86
CA ARG A 39 -8.31 -17.56 1.40
C ARG A 39 -8.59 -16.67 0.20
N VAL A 40 -8.08 -15.44 0.16
CA VAL A 40 -8.25 -14.51 -0.98
C VAL A 40 -7.58 -15.06 -2.24
N LEU A 41 -6.31 -15.50 -2.14
CA LEU A 41 -5.57 -16.01 -3.30
C LEU A 41 -6.13 -17.35 -3.80
N LYS A 42 -6.53 -18.25 -2.89
CA LYS A 42 -7.24 -19.49 -3.23
C LYS A 42 -8.61 -19.23 -3.87
N ALA A 43 -9.32 -18.18 -3.44
CA ALA A 43 -10.57 -17.79 -4.09
C ALA A 43 -10.31 -17.29 -5.51
N TYR A 44 -9.21 -16.56 -5.76
CA TYR A 44 -8.82 -16.16 -7.12
C TYR A 44 -8.56 -17.37 -8.02
N THR A 45 -7.80 -18.38 -7.59
CA THR A 45 -7.51 -19.55 -8.45
C THR A 45 -8.73 -20.44 -8.72
N LEU A 46 -9.75 -20.39 -7.85
CA LEU A 46 -11.05 -21.03 -8.07
C LEU A 46 -11.98 -20.22 -8.99
N TYR A 47 -11.74 -18.91 -9.11
CA TYR A 47 -12.51 -17.98 -9.93
C TYR A 47 -11.92 -17.81 -11.34
N ARG A 48 -10.59 -17.85 -11.46
CA ARG A 48 -9.80 -17.80 -12.71
C ARG A 48 -8.85 -19.01 -12.81
N PRO A 49 -9.38 -20.25 -12.94
CA PRO A 49 -8.56 -21.47 -13.00
C PRO A 49 -7.63 -21.53 -14.23
N GLU A 50 -7.92 -20.76 -15.29
CA GLU A 50 -7.11 -20.66 -16.51
C GLU A 50 -5.87 -19.77 -16.37
N GLU A 51 -5.89 -18.80 -15.44
CA GLU A 51 -4.73 -17.98 -15.09
C GLU A 51 -4.02 -18.53 -13.84
N GLY A 52 -4.79 -19.11 -12.91
CA GLY A 52 -4.26 -19.74 -11.71
C GLY A 52 -3.80 -18.72 -10.66
N TYR A 53 -2.59 -18.93 -10.12
CA TYR A 53 -1.96 -18.00 -9.19
C TYR A 53 -0.61 -17.52 -9.72
N CYS A 54 -0.45 -16.21 -9.84
CA CYS A 54 0.82 -15.56 -10.12
C CYS A 54 1.40 -14.95 -8.85
N GLN A 55 2.70 -15.19 -8.62
CA GLN A 55 3.46 -14.73 -7.44
C GLN A 55 3.31 -13.22 -7.12
N ALA A 56 3.06 -12.38 -8.13
CA ALA A 56 2.87 -10.95 -7.95
C ALA A 56 1.49 -10.53 -7.41
N GLN A 57 0.51 -11.45 -7.34
CA GLN A 57 -0.82 -11.17 -6.79
C GLN A 57 -0.83 -11.13 -5.26
N ALA A 58 0.06 -11.89 -4.59
CA ALA A 58 0.11 -11.91 -3.12
C ALA A 58 0.42 -10.54 -2.47
N PRO A 59 1.38 -9.72 -2.93
CA PRO A 59 1.55 -8.38 -2.37
C PRO A 59 0.36 -7.45 -2.65
N ILE A 60 -0.30 -7.59 -3.82
CA ILE A 60 -1.55 -6.86 -4.12
C ILE A 60 -2.65 -7.23 -3.11
N ALA A 61 -2.91 -8.52 -2.92
CA ALA A 61 -3.91 -9.03 -1.99
C ALA A 61 -3.59 -8.67 -0.52
N ALA A 62 -2.32 -8.65 -0.14
CA ALA A 62 -1.90 -8.24 1.20
C ALA A 62 -2.16 -6.74 1.46
N VAL A 63 -1.84 -5.85 0.51
CA VAL A 63 -2.15 -4.41 0.63
C VAL A 63 -3.67 -4.18 0.72
N LEU A 64 -4.48 -4.93 -0.03
CA LEU A 64 -5.94 -4.86 0.09
C LEU A 64 -6.42 -5.29 1.50
N LEU A 65 -5.93 -6.42 2.01
CA LEU A 65 -6.31 -6.94 3.33
C LEU A 65 -5.95 -6.02 4.51
N MET A 66 -4.92 -5.19 4.37
CA MET A 66 -4.59 -4.15 5.36
C MET A 66 -5.68 -3.07 5.49
N HIS A 67 -6.54 -2.91 4.48
CA HIS A 67 -7.51 -1.81 4.39
C HIS A 67 -8.98 -2.26 4.33
N MET A 68 -9.26 -3.53 4.01
CA MET A 68 -10.63 -4.04 3.90
C MET A 68 -10.72 -5.55 4.23
N PRO A 69 -11.88 -6.06 4.67
CA PRO A 69 -12.03 -7.49 4.96
C PRO A 69 -11.87 -8.37 3.72
N ALA A 70 -11.61 -9.67 3.93
CA ALA A 70 -11.21 -10.61 2.87
C ALA A 70 -12.20 -10.74 1.69
N GLU A 71 -13.49 -10.54 1.89
CA GLU A 71 -14.48 -10.58 0.80
C GLU A 71 -14.32 -9.37 -0.15
N GLN A 72 -14.19 -8.17 0.41
CA GLN A 72 -13.92 -6.95 -0.33
C GLN A 72 -12.53 -7.02 -0.99
N ALA A 73 -11.51 -7.52 -0.28
CA ALA A 73 -10.16 -7.67 -0.81
C ALA A 73 -10.11 -8.63 -2.01
N PHE A 74 -10.89 -9.73 -1.98
CA PHE A 74 -11.06 -10.62 -3.14
C PHE A 74 -11.68 -9.90 -4.34
N TRP A 75 -12.79 -9.17 -4.16
CA TRP A 75 -13.44 -8.47 -5.28
C TRP A 75 -12.59 -7.32 -5.83
N CYS A 76 -11.84 -6.62 -4.99
CA CYS A 76 -10.86 -5.62 -5.44
C CYS A 76 -9.68 -6.25 -6.19
N LEU A 77 -9.18 -7.43 -5.77
CA LEU A 77 -8.15 -8.16 -6.51
C LEU A 77 -8.65 -8.57 -7.90
N VAL A 78 -9.88 -9.10 -8.00
CA VAL A 78 -10.53 -9.42 -9.28
C VAL A 78 -10.61 -8.19 -10.19
N GLN A 79 -11.06 -7.05 -9.66
CA GLN A 79 -11.14 -5.82 -10.44
C GLN A 79 -9.75 -5.33 -10.92
N ILE A 80 -8.71 -5.41 -10.07
CA ILE A 80 -7.33 -5.09 -10.47
C ILE A 80 -6.86 -5.99 -11.61
N CYS A 81 -6.96 -7.31 -11.48
CA CYS A 81 -6.48 -8.26 -12.48
C CYS A 81 -7.27 -8.19 -13.80
N GLU A 82 -8.60 -8.05 -13.76
CA GLU A 82 -9.43 -8.08 -14.97
C GLU A 82 -9.58 -6.74 -15.69
N LYS A 83 -9.66 -5.62 -14.96
CA LYS A 83 -10.01 -4.31 -15.55
C LYS A 83 -8.82 -3.36 -15.63
N TYR A 84 -8.03 -3.26 -14.57
CA TYR A 84 -6.91 -2.31 -14.50
C TYR A 84 -5.63 -2.88 -15.13
N LEU A 85 -5.33 -4.16 -14.90
CA LEU A 85 -4.08 -4.83 -15.29
C LEU A 85 -4.34 -6.12 -16.12
N PRO A 86 -5.23 -6.09 -17.15
CA PRO A 86 -5.60 -7.28 -17.91
C PRO A 86 -4.39 -7.99 -18.52
N GLY A 87 -4.30 -9.31 -18.31
CA GLY A 87 -3.26 -10.18 -18.86
C GLY A 87 -1.90 -10.11 -18.15
N TYR A 88 -1.72 -9.25 -17.14
CA TYR A 88 -0.46 -9.11 -16.41
C TYR A 88 0.01 -10.40 -15.73
N TYR A 89 -0.93 -11.21 -15.24
CA TYR A 89 -0.64 -12.37 -14.39
C TYR A 89 -0.61 -13.70 -15.19
N SER A 90 -0.77 -13.62 -16.52
CA SER A 90 -0.66 -14.75 -17.44
C SER A 90 0.77 -15.30 -17.54
N GLU A 91 0.90 -16.62 -17.75
CA GLU A 91 2.19 -17.35 -17.77
C GLU A 91 3.26 -16.74 -18.69
N LYS A 92 2.85 -16.14 -19.82
CA LYS A 92 3.77 -15.60 -20.84
C LYS A 92 4.10 -14.12 -20.64
N LEU A 93 3.45 -13.45 -19.68
CA LEU A 93 3.65 -12.04 -19.35
C LEU A 93 3.54 -11.08 -20.56
N GLU A 94 2.82 -11.46 -21.63
CA GLU A 94 2.82 -10.71 -22.90
C GLU A 94 2.38 -9.25 -22.72
N ALA A 95 1.42 -9.00 -21.82
CA ALA A 95 0.98 -7.66 -21.44
C ALA A 95 2.08 -6.83 -20.74
N ILE A 96 2.92 -7.45 -19.90
CA ILE A 96 4.06 -6.78 -19.25
C ILE A 96 5.17 -6.48 -20.25
N GLN A 97 5.45 -7.41 -21.18
CA GLN A 97 6.42 -7.18 -22.25
C GLN A 97 5.98 -6.01 -23.15
N LEU A 98 4.70 -5.98 -23.54
CA LEU A 98 4.12 -4.91 -24.35
C LEU A 98 4.11 -3.56 -23.61
N ASP A 99 3.70 -3.54 -22.34
CA ASP A 99 3.76 -2.33 -21.50
C ASP A 99 5.21 -1.87 -21.25
N GLY A 100 6.22 -2.75 -21.37
CA GLY A 100 7.63 -2.38 -21.34
C GLY A 100 8.10 -1.60 -22.57
N GLU A 101 7.69 -2.02 -23.76
CA GLU A 101 7.94 -1.27 -25.00
C GLU A 101 7.21 0.09 -24.99
N ILE A 102 6.03 0.17 -24.36
CA ILE A 102 5.32 1.43 -24.14
C ILE A 102 6.09 2.33 -23.16
N LEU A 103 6.49 1.80 -22.00
CA LEU A 103 7.25 2.53 -20.98
C LEU A 103 8.56 3.09 -21.56
N PHE A 104 9.25 2.29 -22.37
CA PHE A 104 10.50 2.67 -23.03
C PHE A 104 10.29 3.79 -24.06
N SER A 105 9.28 3.68 -24.92
CA SER A 105 8.95 4.72 -25.91
C SER A 105 8.42 6.02 -25.26
N LEU A 106 7.76 5.94 -24.10
CA LEU A 106 7.40 7.12 -23.31
C LEU A 106 8.63 7.74 -22.62
N LEU A 107 9.60 6.92 -22.18
CA LEU A 107 10.85 7.41 -21.60
C LEU A 107 11.66 8.26 -22.59
N GLN A 108 11.62 7.96 -23.90
CA GLN A 108 12.24 8.82 -24.91
C GLN A 108 11.76 10.27 -24.85
N LYS A 109 10.49 10.48 -24.47
CA LYS A 109 9.82 11.79 -24.40
C LYS A 109 10.05 12.45 -23.02
N VAL A 110 10.07 11.67 -21.94
CA VAL A 110 10.24 12.15 -20.55
C VAL A 110 11.71 12.40 -20.17
N SER A 111 12.63 11.54 -20.60
CA SER A 111 14.06 11.67 -20.36
C SER A 111 14.87 11.05 -21.51
N PRO A 112 15.17 11.84 -22.56
CA PRO A 112 16.01 11.40 -23.68
C PRO A 112 17.39 10.88 -23.23
N VAL A 113 17.90 11.39 -22.10
CA VAL A 113 19.17 10.97 -21.47
C VAL A 113 19.07 9.54 -20.95
N ALA A 114 18.06 9.25 -20.12
CA ALA A 114 17.84 7.90 -19.58
C ALA A 114 17.55 6.89 -20.69
N HIS A 115 16.67 7.23 -21.62
CA HIS A 115 16.37 6.40 -22.80
C HIS A 115 17.64 6.08 -23.60
N LYS A 116 18.41 7.10 -24.02
CA LYS A 116 19.63 6.90 -24.82
C LYS A 116 20.67 6.05 -24.10
N HIS A 117 20.78 6.17 -22.77
CA HIS A 117 21.66 5.32 -21.97
C HIS A 117 21.20 3.85 -22.00
N LEU A 118 19.93 3.58 -21.66
CA LEU A 118 19.38 2.23 -21.66
C LEU A 118 19.44 1.58 -23.06
N SER A 119 19.17 2.34 -24.14
CA SER A 119 19.37 1.88 -25.52
C SER A 119 20.83 1.50 -25.79
N ARG A 120 21.79 2.33 -25.36
CA ARG A 120 23.24 2.07 -25.57
C ARG A 120 23.69 0.81 -24.82
N GLN A 121 23.19 0.63 -23.60
CA GLN A 121 23.47 -0.56 -22.79
C GLN A 121 22.65 -1.79 -23.20
N LYS A 122 21.69 -1.66 -24.13
CA LYS A 122 20.74 -2.73 -24.52
C LYS A 122 20.02 -3.36 -23.33
N ILE A 123 19.57 -2.52 -22.38
CA ILE A 123 18.84 -2.97 -21.21
C ILE A 123 17.36 -3.13 -21.57
N ASP A 124 16.88 -4.37 -21.50
CA ASP A 124 15.47 -4.73 -21.63
C ASP A 124 14.66 -4.17 -20.44
N PRO A 125 13.51 -3.49 -20.67
CA PRO A 125 12.64 -2.98 -19.62
C PRO A 125 12.27 -4.01 -18.54
N LEU A 126 12.09 -5.28 -18.90
CA LEU A 126 11.70 -6.37 -18.01
C LEU A 126 12.69 -6.56 -16.85
N LEU A 127 13.97 -6.21 -17.03
CA LEU A 127 15.03 -6.39 -16.04
C LEU A 127 14.90 -5.47 -14.81
N TYR A 128 14.05 -4.42 -14.89
CA TYR A 128 13.77 -3.50 -13.80
C TYR A 128 12.26 -3.31 -13.51
N MET A 129 11.39 -3.27 -14.53
CA MET A 129 10.00 -2.86 -14.32
C MET A 129 9.04 -3.98 -13.92
N THR A 130 9.40 -5.26 -14.12
CA THR A 130 8.47 -6.39 -13.98
C THR A 130 7.84 -6.42 -12.59
N GLU A 131 8.64 -6.25 -11.54
CA GLU A 131 8.14 -6.15 -10.17
C GLU A 131 7.33 -4.87 -9.93
N TRP A 132 7.81 -3.72 -10.41
CA TRP A 132 7.14 -2.42 -10.27
C TRP A 132 5.70 -2.46 -10.80
N PHE A 133 5.50 -3.05 -11.98
CA PHE A 133 4.21 -3.08 -12.68
C PHE A 133 3.31 -4.20 -12.16
N MET A 134 3.82 -5.44 -12.05
CA MET A 134 3.00 -6.58 -11.60
C MET A 134 2.57 -6.46 -10.13
N CYS A 135 3.39 -5.85 -9.28
CA CYS A 135 3.07 -5.62 -7.86
C CYS A 135 2.54 -4.21 -7.58
N ALA A 136 2.21 -3.40 -8.61
CA ALA A 136 1.75 -2.02 -8.48
C ALA A 136 2.55 -1.20 -7.44
N PHE A 137 3.89 -1.26 -7.54
CA PHE A 137 4.89 -0.65 -6.64
C PHE A 137 4.84 -1.03 -5.15
N SER A 138 3.92 -1.90 -4.71
CA SER A 138 3.71 -2.24 -3.29
C SER A 138 4.91 -2.88 -2.57
N ARG A 139 5.82 -3.51 -3.32
CA ARG A 139 7.10 -4.04 -2.84
C ARG A 139 8.28 -3.06 -2.95
N THR A 140 8.12 -1.98 -3.71
CA THR A 140 9.22 -1.10 -4.14
C THR A 140 9.24 0.22 -3.37
N LEU A 141 8.08 0.83 -3.13
CA LEU A 141 8.00 2.17 -2.54
C LEU A 141 7.82 2.12 -1.01
N PRO A 142 8.24 3.18 -0.28
CA PRO A 142 7.85 3.40 1.12
C PRO A 142 6.33 3.41 1.28
N TRP A 143 5.85 2.97 2.44
CA TRP A 143 4.42 2.67 2.66
C TRP A 143 3.48 3.82 2.30
N SER A 144 3.73 5.05 2.78
CA SER A 144 2.82 6.18 2.48
C SER A 144 2.82 6.58 1.00
N SER A 145 3.94 6.37 0.29
CA SER A 145 4.03 6.50 -1.15
C SER A 145 3.25 5.41 -1.90
N VAL A 146 3.23 4.17 -1.40
CA VAL A 146 2.36 3.09 -1.94
C VAL A 146 0.89 3.51 -1.85
N LEU A 147 0.46 4.01 -0.68
CA LEU A 147 -0.92 4.47 -0.48
C LEU A 147 -1.32 5.55 -1.49
N ARG A 148 -0.53 6.63 -1.64
CA ARG A 148 -0.83 7.69 -2.63
C ARG A 148 -0.84 7.20 -4.07
N VAL A 149 0.08 6.29 -4.43
CA VAL A 149 0.12 5.69 -5.78
C VAL A 149 -1.12 4.83 -6.02
N TRP A 150 -1.62 4.13 -5.00
CA TRP A 150 -2.84 3.32 -5.07
C TRP A 150 -4.12 4.18 -5.09
N ASP A 151 -4.19 5.25 -4.28
CA ASP A 151 -5.26 6.26 -4.31
C ASP A 151 -5.46 6.79 -5.73
N MET A 152 -4.36 7.26 -6.35
CA MET A 152 -4.37 7.75 -7.74
C MET A 152 -4.66 6.63 -8.74
N PHE A 153 -4.09 5.44 -8.59
CA PHE A 153 -4.28 4.31 -9.52
C PHE A 153 -5.74 3.84 -9.61
N PHE A 154 -6.48 3.77 -8.49
CA PHE A 154 -7.91 3.47 -8.53
C PHE A 154 -8.73 4.59 -9.16
N CYS A 155 -8.39 5.86 -8.89
CA CYS A 155 -9.11 6.99 -9.48
C CYS A 155 -8.86 7.13 -10.99
N GLU A 156 -7.63 6.93 -11.44
CA GLU A 156 -7.13 7.34 -12.77
C GLU A 156 -6.63 6.21 -13.68
N GLY A 157 -6.55 4.97 -13.18
CA GLY A 157 -6.10 3.79 -13.91
C GLY A 157 -4.59 3.68 -14.08
N VAL A 158 -4.15 2.74 -14.93
CA VAL A 158 -2.72 2.38 -15.10
C VAL A 158 -1.80 3.54 -15.48
N LYS A 159 -2.32 4.68 -15.97
CA LYS A 159 -1.48 5.83 -16.35
C LYS A 159 -0.61 6.33 -15.19
N ILE A 160 -1.06 6.10 -13.95
CA ILE A 160 -0.28 6.34 -12.73
C ILE A 160 0.91 5.40 -12.61
N ILE A 161 0.73 4.09 -12.89
CA ILE A 161 1.83 3.09 -12.88
C ILE A 161 2.92 3.48 -13.90
N PHE A 162 2.52 3.90 -15.10
CA PHE A 162 3.43 4.45 -16.10
C PHE A 162 4.11 5.74 -15.63
N ARG A 163 3.37 6.71 -15.08
CA ARG A 163 3.93 7.97 -14.55
C ARG A 163 4.97 7.71 -13.47
N VAL A 164 4.67 6.87 -12.47
CA VAL A 164 5.60 6.49 -11.40
C VAL A 164 6.86 5.85 -11.98
N GLY A 165 6.74 4.86 -12.88
CA GLY A 165 7.90 4.23 -13.53
C GLY A 165 8.77 5.23 -14.29
N LEU A 166 8.15 6.17 -15.01
CA LEU A 166 8.85 7.23 -15.76
C LEU A 166 9.54 8.25 -14.83
N VAL A 167 8.93 8.61 -13.71
CA VAL A 167 9.53 9.49 -12.68
C VAL A 167 10.75 8.81 -12.03
N LEU A 168 10.64 7.53 -11.66
CA LEU A 168 11.76 6.77 -11.09
C LEU A 168 12.92 6.65 -12.10
N LEU A 169 12.64 6.38 -13.38
CA LEU A 169 13.65 6.34 -14.44
C LEU A 169 14.29 7.71 -14.70
N LYS A 170 13.47 8.78 -14.78
CA LYS A 170 13.91 10.19 -14.91
C LYS A 170 14.89 10.54 -13.79
N HIS A 171 14.60 10.18 -12.54
CA HIS A 171 15.45 10.54 -11.41
C HIS A 171 16.59 9.56 -11.12
N ALA A 172 16.52 8.31 -11.56
CA ALA A 172 17.64 7.37 -11.48
C ALA A 172 18.73 7.65 -12.53
N LEU A 173 18.35 7.99 -13.78
CA LEU A 173 19.25 8.00 -14.95
C LEU A 173 19.13 9.27 -15.83
N GLY A 174 18.27 10.23 -15.50
CA GLY A 174 17.97 11.35 -16.40
C GLY A 174 18.98 12.50 -16.47
N SER A 175 20.10 12.44 -15.74
CA SER A 175 21.20 13.41 -15.86
C SER A 175 22.50 12.75 -16.32
N PRO A 176 23.35 13.46 -17.10
CA PRO A 176 24.63 12.90 -17.58
C PRO A 176 25.55 12.41 -16.45
N GLU A 177 25.44 12.99 -15.25
CA GLU A 177 26.26 12.68 -14.06
C GLU A 177 25.86 11.31 -13.50
N LYS A 178 24.56 11.06 -13.39
CA LYS A 178 24.01 9.76 -12.96
C LYS A 178 24.35 8.65 -13.95
N VAL A 179 24.38 8.98 -15.25
CA VAL A 179 24.78 8.08 -16.35
C VAL A 179 26.29 7.80 -16.35
N LYS A 180 27.15 8.82 -16.15
CA LYS A 180 28.61 8.63 -16.02
C LYS A 180 28.97 7.68 -14.87
N ALA A 181 28.17 7.66 -13.80
CA ALA A 181 28.30 6.75 -12.67
C ALA A 181 27.72 5.34 -12.89
N CYS A 182 27.21 5.01 -14.08
CA CYS A 182 26.65 3.71 -14.45
C CYS A 182 27.19 3.30 -15.84
N GLN A 183 28.46 2.92 -15.93
CA GLN A 183 29.14 2.82 -17.23
C GLN A 183 28.71 1.63 -18.08
N GLY A 184 28.38 0.49 -17.47
CA GLY A 184 27.90 -0.73 -18.13
C GLY A 184 26.45 -1.09 -17.80
N GLN A 185 26.09 -2.33 -18.14
CA GLN A 185 24.76 -2.90 -17.84
C GLN A 185 24.55 -3.11 -16.34
N TYR A 186 25.56 -3.67 -15.65
CA TYR A 186 25.45 -4.12 -14.26
C TYR A 186 25.12 -2.95 -13.32
N GLU A 187 25.92 -1.89 -13.37
CA GLU A 187 25.80 -0.71 -12.51
C GLU A 187 24.52 0.09 -12.80
N THR A 188 24.00 -0.02 -14.03
CA THR A 188 22.71 0.57 -14.42
C THR A 188 21.55 -0.23 -13.85
N ILE A 189 21.59 -1.56 -13.93
CA ILE A 189 20.57 -2.44 -13.34
C ILE A 189 20.59 -2.39 -11.81
N GLU A 190 21.77 -2.35 -11.19
CA GLU A 190 21.94 -2.14 -9.75
C GLU A 190 21.33 -0.80 -9.31
N ARG A 191 21.61 0.30 -10.02
CA ARG A 191 20.99 1.62 -9.76
C ARG A 191 19.46 1.61 -9.87
N LEU A 192 18.89 0.78 -10.74
CA LEU A 192 17.43 0.67 -10.91
C LEU A 192 16.77 -0.26 -9.89
N ARG A 193 17.52 -1.20 -9.29
CA ARG A 193 17.06 -2.00 -8.14
C ARG A 193 17.19 -1.21 -6.83
N SER A 194 18.31 -0.53 -6.65
CA SER A 194 18.66 0.28 -5.48
C SER A 194 18.40 1.76 -5.74
N LEU A 195 17.12 2.11 -5.92
CA LEU A 195 16.67 3.48 -6.12
C LEU A 195 16.94 4.35 -4.88
N SER A 196 17.15 5.66 -5.08
CA SER A 196 17.44 6.58 -3.97
C SER A 196 16.18 6.84 -3.12
N PRO A 197 16.20 6.65 -1.78
CA PRO A 197 15.02 6.88 -0.94
C PRO A 197 14.38 8.27 -1.12
N LYS A 198 15.19 9.30 -1.41
CA LYS A 198 14.73 10.68 -1.67
C LYS A 198 13.72 10.78 -2.82
N ILE A 199 13.89 9.96 -3.87
CA ILE A 199 13.01 10.01 -5.06
C ILE A 199 11.75 9.14 -4.89
N MET A 200 11.65 8.43 -3.76
CA MET A 200 10.59 7.50 -3.42
C MET A 200 9.72 8.02 -2.26
N GLN A 201 10.10 9.14 -1.64
CA GLN A 201 9.33 9.82 -0.60
C GLN A 201 8.03 10.42 -1.17
N GLU A 202 6.95 10.31 -0.40
CA GLU A 202 5.58 10.60 -0.83
C GLU A 202 5.42 11.97 -1.48
N ALA A 203 5.79 13.05 -0.77
CA ALA A 203 5.60 14.42 -1.25
C ALA A 203 6.31 14.69 -2.59
N PHE A 204 7.56 14.24 -2.73
CA PHE A 204 8.33 14.39 -3.95
C PHE A 204 7.77 13.55 -5.09
N LEU A 205 7.50 12.27 -4.83
CA LEU A 205 7.03 11.34 -5.85
C LEU A 205 5.65 11.72 -6.38
N VAL A 206 4.72 12.10 -5.50
CA VAL A 206 3.35 12.50 -5.89
C VAL A 206 3.38 13.80 -6.71
N GLN A 207 4.18 14.80 -6.30
CA GLN A 207 4.32 16.04 -7.07
C GLN A 207 4.81 15.74 -8.50
N GLU A 208 5.92 15.03 -8.63
CA GLU A 208 6.50 14.66 -9.93
C GLU A 208 5.57 13.77 -10.79
N VAL A 209 4.80 12.87 -10.15
CA VAL A 209 3.80 12.02 -10.84
C VAL A 209 2.62 12.83 -11.35
N VAL A 210 2.15 13.84 -10.61
CA VAL A 210 1.05 14.74 -11.04
C VAL A 210 1.51 15.67 -12.16
N GLU A 211 2.68 16.29 -12.01
CA GLU A 211 3.28 17.22 -12.98
C GLU A 211 3.65 16.57 -14.32
N LEU A 212 3.93 15.25 -14.35
CA LEU A 212 4.38 14.58 -15.57
C LEU A 212 3.31 14.61 -16.68
N PRO A 213 3.55 15.21 -17.86
CA PRO A 213 2.54 15.41 -18.91
C PRO A 213 2.30 14.15 -19.77
N VAL A 214 2.20 12.98 -19.13
CA VAL A 214 1.86 11.70 -19.76
C VAL A 214 0.37 11.45 -19.56
N THR A 215 -0.35 11.36 -20.67
CA THR A 215 -1.80 11.18 -20.74
C THR A 215 -2.18 9.77 -21.16
N GLU A 216 -3.39 9.38 -20.79
CA GLU A 216 -4.07 8.14 -21.20
C GLU A 216 -3.95 7.90 -22.70
N ARG A 217 -4.34 8.89 -23.51
CA ARG A 217 -4.30 8.86 -24.99
C ARG A 217 -2.90 8.66 -25.57
N GLN A 218 -1.85 9.05 -24.86
CA GLN A 218 -0.47 8.75 -25.29
C GLN A 218 -0.10 7.29 -25.01
N ILE A 219 -0.56 6.72 -23.89
CA ILE A 219 -0.38 5.29 -23.56
C ILE A 219 -1.18 4.41 -24.53
N GLU A 220 -2.46 4.74 -24.78
CA GLU A 220 -3.31 4.04 -25.76
C GLU A 220 -2.71 4.07 -27.18
N ARG A 221 -2.27 5.25 -27.63
CA ARG A 221 -1.62 5.41 -28.94
C ARG A 221 -0.33 4.58 -29.04
N GLU A 222 0.49 4.58 -27.99
CA GLU A 222 1.72 3.81 -27.97
C GLU A 222 1.44 2.30 -27.92
N HIS A 223 0.43 1.86 -27.15
CA HIS A 223 -0.06 0.49 -27.13
C HIS A 223 -0.43 -0.01 -28.53
N LEU A 224 -1.21 0.76 -29.30
CA LEU A 224 -1.57 0.41 -30.68
C LEU A 224 -0.36 0.36 -31.65
N ILE A 225 0.70 1.13 -31.38
CA ILE A 225 1.95 1.10 -32.16
C ILE A 225 2.77 -0.16 -31.82
N GLN A 226 2.95 -0.45 -30.54
CA GLN A 226 3.76 -1.58 -30.09
C GLN A 226 3.04 -2.93 -30.34
N LEU A 227 1.71 -2.98 -30.21
CA LEU A 227 0.89 -4.15 -30.53
C LEU A 227 1.00 -4.54 -32.01
N ARG A 228 1.00 -3.55 -32.92
CA ARG A 228 1.23 -3.79 -34.34
C ARG A 228 2.62 -4.38 -34.60
N ARG A 229 3.67 -3.78 -34.03
CA ARG A 229 5.05 -4.28 -34.13
C ARG A 229 5.20 -5.70 -33.56
N TRP A 230 4.48 -6.01 -32.49
CA TRP A 230 4.42 -7.36 -31.92
C TRP A 230 3.79 -8.34 -32.92
N GLN A 231 2.64 -7.98 -33.52
CA GLN A 231 1.99 -8.81 -34.54
C GLN A 231 2.89 -9.04 -35.76
N GLU A 232 3.62 -8.02 -36.21
CA GLU A 232 4.58 -8.08 -37.31
C GLU A 232 5.83 -8.94 -37.01
N THR A 233 6.22 -9.11 -35.74
CA THR A 233 7.48 -9.79 -35.34
C THR A 233 7.31 -11.12 -34.59
N ARG A 234 6.16 -11.34 -33.97
CA ARG A 234 5.87 -12.50 -33.09
C ARG A 234 4.52 -13.16 -33.37
N GLY A 235 3.67 -12.59 -34.22
CA GLY A 235 2.31 -13.05 -34.48
C GLY A 235 1.29 -12.54 -33.46
N GLU A 236 0.07 -13.09 -33.48
CA GLU A 236 -0.98 -12.68 -32.54
C GLU A 236 -0.59 -12.91 -31.07
N LEU A 237 -1.07 -12.02 -30.18
CA LEU A 237 -1.06 -12.25 -28.75
C LEU A 237 -1.87 -13.50 -28.42
N GLN A 238 -1.29 -14.37 -27.59
CA GLN A 238 -1.90 -15.63 -27.18
C GLN A 238 -2.85 -15.40 -26.00
N CYS A 239 -2.53 -14.41 -25.14
CA CYS A 239 -3.45 -13.91 -24.12
C CYS A 239 -4.41 -12.87 -24.70
N ARG A 240 -5.58 -13.30 -25.20
CA ARG A 240 -6.67 -12.40 -25.63
C ARG A 240 -7.44 -11.83 -24.43
N SER A 241 -6.79 -10.96 -23.66
CA SER A 241 -7.40 -10.22 -22.55
C SER A 241 -8.36 -9.10 -23.04
N PRO A 242 -9.35 -8.68 -22.24
CA PRO A 242 -10.21 -7.54 -22.58
C PRO A 242 -9.42 -6.21 -22.62
N PRO A 243 -9.95 -5.17 -23.29
CA PRO A 243 -9.37 -3.84 -23.22
C PRO A 243 -9.40 -3.30 -21.79
N ARG A 244 -8.33 -2.61 -21.42
CA ARG A 244 -8.14 -2.02 -20.09
C ARG A 244 -9.15 -0.89 -19.83
N LEU A 245 -9.64 -0.79 -18.61
CA LEU A 245 -10.51 0.29 -18.16
C LEU A 245 -9.72 1.28 -17.30
N HIS A 246 -9.81 2.57 -17.65
CA HIS A 246 -8.98 3.62 -17.07
C HIS A 246 -9.65 4.26 -15.85
N GLY A 247 -9.44 3.62 -14.68
CA GLY A 247 -9.91 4.11 -13.39
C GLY A 247 -11.36 3.75 -13.10
N ALA A 248 -11.77 3.98 -11.85
CA ALA A 248 -13.09 3.60 -11.35
C ALA A 248 -14.25 4.10 -12.22
N LYS A 249 -14.17 5.32 -12.78
CA LYS A 249 -15.23 5.86 -13.65
C LYS A 249 -15.45 5.00 -14.90
N ALA A 250 -14.38 4.62 -15.61
CA ALA A 250 -14.50 3.81 -16.82
C ALA A 250 -15.11 2.42 -16.53
N ILE A 251 -14.89 1.88 -15.32
CA ILE A 251 -15.48 0.63 -14.86
C ILE A 251 -16.97 0.81 -14.53
N LEU A 252 -17.33 1.91 -13.85
CA LEU A 252 -18.74 2.24 -13.58
C LEU A 252 -19.55 2.42 -14.87
N ASP A 253 -19.00 3.14 -15.85
CA ASP A 253 -19.63 3.42 -17.13
C ASP A 253 -19.76 2.16 -18.03
N ALA A 254 -18.84 1.19 -17.90
CA ALA A 254 -18.80 -0.02 -18.75
C ALA A 254 -19.62 -1.22 -18.23
N GLU A 255 -20.12 -1.17 -16.99
CA GLU A 255 -20.84 -2.28 -16.34
C GLU A 255 -22.31 -1.89 -16.05
N PRO A 256 -23.24 -2.11 -17.00
CA PRO A 256 -24.63 -1.70 -16.87
C PRO A 256 -25.42 -2.61 -15.92
N GLY A 257 -25.82 -2.08 -14.77
CA GLY A 257 -26.74 -2.77 -13.86
C GLY A 257 -27.12 -1.94 -12.63
N PRO A 258 -28.27 -2.22 -11.98
CA PRO A 258 -28.65 -1.59 -10.73
C PRO A 258 -27.72 -2.07 -9.60
N ARG A 259 -26.67 -1.31 -9.32
CA ARG A 259 -25.75 -1.60 -8.21
C ARG A 259 -26.49 -1.42 -6.88
N PRO A 260 -26.53 -2.42 -5.98
CA PRO A 260 -27.00 -2.21 -4.62
C PRO A 260 -26.17 -1.13 -3.94
N ALA A 261 -26.82 -0.15 -3.30
CA ALA A 261 -26.12 0.84 -2.49
C ALA A 261 -25.30 0.12 -1.41
N LEU A 262 -24.02 0.46 -1.26
CA LEU A 262 -23.08 -0.19 -0.34
C LEU A 262 -23.65 -0.20 1.09
N GLN A 263 -24.23 -1.34 1.49
CA GLN A 263 -24.73 -1.52 2.83
C GLN A 263 -23.53 -1.71 3.77
N PRO A 264 -23.45 -1.00 4.90
CA PRO A 264 -22.38 -1.18 5.87
C PRO A 264 -22.51 -2.56 6.53
N SER A 265 -21.83 -3.56 5.99
CA SER A 265 -21.66 -4.86 6.62
C SER A 265 -20.65 -4.72 7.77
N PRO A 266 -21.04 -4.98 9.03
CA PRO A 266 -20.12 -4.79 10.15
C PRO A 266 -18.99 -5.82 10.07
N SER A 267 -17.75 -5.34 9.95
CA SER A 267 -16.53 -6.16 9.84
C SER A 267 -16.35 -7.11 11.03
N ILE A 268 -16.88 -6.74 12.20
CA ILE A 268 -16.96 -7.58 13.39
C ILE A 268 -18.40 -8.10 13.52
N ARG A 269 -18.64 -9.31 13.00
CA ARG A 269 -19.85 -10.08 13.34
C ARG A 269 -19.65 -10.78 14.68
N LEU A 270 -20.01 -10.11 15.77
CA LEU A 270 -20.16 -10.78 17.06
C LEU A 270 -21.21 -11.90 16.92
N PRO A 271 -20.96 -13.11 17.44
CA PRO A 271 -22.03 -14.09 17.64
C PRO A 271 -23.13 -13.48 18.53
N LEU A 272 -24.40 -13.75 18.22
CA LEU A 272 -25.53 -13.15 18.95
C LEU A 272 -25.50 -13.46 20.46
N ASP A 273 -24.88 -14.58 20.84
CA ASP A 273 -24.80 -15.08 22.22
C ASP A 273 -23.50 -14.70 22.96
N ALA A 274 -22.69 -13.78 22.43
CA ALA A 274 -21.45 -13.32 23.07
C ALA A 274 -21.75 -12.54 24.39
N PRO A 275 -21.39 -13.06 25.59
CA PRO A 275 -21.83 -12.44 26.84
C PRO A 275 -21.08 -11.13 27.13
N LEU A 276 -21.81 -10.02 27.25
CA LEU A 276 -21.26 -8.73 27.67
C LEU A 276 -20.72 -8.82 29.13
N PRO A 277 -19.43 -8.52 29.38
CA PRO A 277 -18.84 -8.60 30.72
C PRO A 277 -19.24 -7.42 31.60
N GLY A 278 -20.51 -7.38 32.04
CA GLY A 278 -21.03 -6.25 32.84
C GLY A 278 -22.31 -6.48 33.66
N SER A 279 -23.05 -7.57 33.48
CA SER A 279 -24.35 -7.77 34.15
C SER A 279 -24.34 -8.90 35.20
N LYS A 280 -24.15 -8.56 36.48
CA LYS A 280 -24.35 -9.47 37.63
C LYS A 280 -25.67 -9.18 38.37
N ALA A 281 -26.80 -9.46 37.71
CA ALA A 281 -28.10 -9.45 38.37
C ALA A 281 -28.24 -10.66 39.32
N LYS A 282 -28.27 -10.43 40.64
CA LYS A 282 -28.57 -11.49 41.62
C LYS A 282 -30.06 -11.85 41.58
N PRO A 283 -30.44 -13.13 41.42
CA PRO A 283 -31.85 -13.54 41.50
C PRO A 283 -32.39 -13.43 42.93
N LYS A 284 -33.68 -13.10 43.06
CA LYS A 284 -34.42 -13.13 44.34
C LYS A 284 -35.32 -14.38 44.39
N PRO A 285 -35.49 -15.04 45.54
CA PRO A 285 -36.37 -16.21 45.66
C PRO A 285 -37.86 -15.83 45.55
N PRO A 286 -38.73 -16.75 45.10
CA PRO A 286 -40.15 -16.49 44.89
C PRO A 286 -40.94 -16.39 46.20
N LYS A 287 -42.03 -15.62 46.20
CA LYS A 287 -42.95 -15.46 47.34
C LYS A 287 -44.26 -16.22 47.14
N GLN A 288 -44.39 -17.40 47.73
CA GLN A 288 -45.70 -18.04 48.00
C GLN A 288 -45.71 -18.69 49.40
N ALA A 289 -45.87 -17.86 50.42
CA ALA A 289 -46.28 -18.25 51.78
C ALA A 289 -46.84 -17.01 52.50
N GLN A 290 -47.50 -17.21 53.64
CA GLN A 290 -47.95 -16.15 54.56
C GLN A 290 -48.94 -15.11 53.97
N LYS A 291 -50.08 -15.59 53.46
CA LYS A 291 -51.35 -14.82 53.52
C LYS A 291 -52.17 -15.24 54.74
N GLU A 292 -51.51 -15.34 55.88
CA GLU A 292 -52.13 -15.65 57.18
C GLU A 292 -51.36 -14.92 58.29
N GLN A 293 -51.93 -14.87 59.50
CA GLN A 293 -51.40 -14.13 60.66
C GLN A 293 -51.30 -12.59 60.53
N ARG A 294 -52.10 -11.92 59.68
CA ARG A 294 -52.46 -10.50 59.92
C ARG A 294 -53.71 -10.38 60.83
N LYS A 295 -53.71 -11.10 61.97
CA LYS A 295 -54.85 -11.13 62.90
C LYS A 295 -54.51 -11.38 64.38
N GLN A 296 -53.43 -10.79 64.90
CA GLN A 296 -53.28 -10.48 66.33
C GLN A 296 -52.65 -9.09 66.51
N MET A 297 -53.35 -8.20 67.18
CA MET A 297 -52.91 -6.82 67.46
C MET A 297 -53.40 -6.42 68.85
N LYS A 298 -52.52 -6.50 69.87
CA LYS A 298 -52.58 -5.82 71.19
C LYS A 298 -51.46 -6.36 72.10
N GLY A 299 -50.76 -5.48 72.83
CA GLY A 299 -50.07 -5.86 74.08
C GLY A 299 -48.68 -5.30 74.36
N ARG A 300 -48.57 -4.00 74.73
CA ARG A 300 -47.40 -3.33 75.38
C ARG A 300 -46.09 -3.27 74.54
N GLY A 301 -45.16 -2.31 74.74
CA GLY A 301 -45.26 -1.02 75.44
C GLY A 301 -43.92 -0.48 75.98
N GLN A 302 -43.48 0.70 75.52
CA GLN A 302 -42.29 1.49 75.96
C GLN A 302 -40.92 0.80 75.68
N LEU A 303 -39.77 1.46 75.50
CA LEU A 303 -39.29 2.88 75.46
C LEU A 303 -38.13 2.93 74.39
N GLU A 304 -37.26 3.93 74.09
CA GLU A 304 -36.97 5.34 74.44
C GLU A 304 -36.24 6.02 73.23
N LYS A 305 -35.84 7.31 73.30
CA LYS A 305 -35.26 8.13 72.20
C LYS A 305 -33.95 8.91 72.59
N PRO A 306 -33.36 9.84 71.78
CA PRO A 306 -31.94 9.77 71.35
C PRO A 306 -31.05 10.92 71.91
N PRO A 307 -29.83 11.15 71.36
CA PRO A 307 -29.67 12.36 70.54
C PRO A 307 -28.66 12.30 69.34
N ALA A 308 -28.71 13.38 68.54
CA ALA A 308 -27.70 13.93 67.60
C ALA A 308 -27.81 15.50 67.73
N PRO A 309 -27.06 16.43 67.07
CA PRO A 309 -26.44 16.44 65.71
C PRO A 309 -24.96 16.98 65.72
N ASN A 310 -24.26 17.45 64.66
CA ASN A 310 -24.45 18.56 63.68
C ASN A 310 -23.36 18.50 62.56
N GLN A 311 -23.61 18.80 61.26
CA GLN A 311 -23.57 20.10 60.51
C GLN A 311 -22.14 20.69 60.23
N ALA A 312 -21.79 21.39 59.11
CA ALA A 312 -22.53 21.93 57.94
C ALA A 312 -21.64 22.16 56.66
N MET A 313 -22.28 22.46 55.51
CA MET A 313 -21.95 23.34 54.32
C MET A 313 -20.53 23.34 53.64
N VAL A 314 -20.29 23.55 52.32
CA VAL A 314 -20.99 24.10 51.09
C VAL A 314 -20.62 25.57 50.71
N VAL A 315 -20.62 25.91 49.39
CA VAL A 315 -20.29 27.17 48.62
C VAL A 315 -18.87 27.12 47.98
N ALA A 316 -18.57 27.25 46.66
CA ALA A 316 -19.04 28.00 45.44
C ALA A 316 -18.33 29.38 45.23
N ALA A 317 -18.08 30.01 44.05
CA ALA A 317 -18.30 29.76 42.60
C ALA A 317 -17.38 30.67 41.68
N ALA A 318 -17.34 30.44 40.35
CA ALA A 318 -16.86 31.34 39.25
C ALA A 318 -15.36 31.80 39.28
N GLY A 319 -14.69 32.42 38.28
CA GLY A 319 -14.99 32.87 36.88
C GLY A 319 -14.45 34.31 36.61
N ASP A 320 -14.02 34.78 35.42
CA ASP A 320 -13.74 34.18 34.08
C ASP A 320 -12.99 35.22 33.14
N ALA A 321 -12.70 34.88 31.86
CA ALA A 321 -12.30 35.75 30.71
C ALA A 321 -10.81 36.19 30.49
N CYS A 322 -10.51 36.74 29.28
CA CYS A 322 -9.19 37.09 28.65
C CYS A 322 -9.45 38.03 27.41
N PRO A 323 -8.53 38.52 26.52
CA PRO A 323 -7.05 38.42 26.31
C PRO A 323 -6.40 39.86 26.25
N PRO A 324 -5.60 40.44 25.27
CA PRO A 324 -4.86 40.00 24.05
C PRO A 324 -3.43 40.62 23.73
N GLN A 325 -2.78 40.06 22.68
CA GLN A 325 -1.83 40.63 21.65
C GLN A 325 -0.74 41.72 21.93
N HIS A 326 0.53 41.48 21.48
CA HIS A 326 1.36 42.44 20.68
C HIS A 326 2.64 41.84 20.00
N VAL A 327 3.15 42.51 18.94
CA VAL A 327 4.33 42.22 18.04
C VAL A 327 4.76 43.55 17.32
N PRO A 328 5.93 43.79 16.63
CA PRO A 328 7.32 43.23 16.59
C PRO A 328 8.36 44.24 17.20
N PRO A 329 9.67 44.40 16.78
CA PRO A 329 10.16 44.88 15.46
C PRO A 329 11.36 44.09 14.85
N LYS A 330 12.30 44.71 14.11
CA LYS A 330 12.73 44.23 12.77
C LYS A 330 14.23 44.38 12.37
N ASP A 331 14.56 43.67 11.27
CA ASP A 331 15.68 43.83 10.30
C ASP A 331 17.12 43.64 10.86
N SER A 332 18.22 43.50 10.08
CA SER A 332 18.45 43.62 8.62
C SER A 332 19.57 42.65 8.10
N ALA A 333 20.09 42.84 6.88
CA ALA A 333 21.23 42.10 6.26
C ALA A 333 22.05 43.05 5.36
N PRO A 334 23.35 42.78 5.02
CA PRO A 334 23.65 42.38 3.63
C PRO A 334 25.00 41.63 3.32
N LYS A 335 25.03 41.00 2.11
CA LYS A 335 26.12 40.97 1.09
C LYS A 335 27.40 40.08 1.16
N ASP A 336 27.56 39.37 0.03
CA ASP A 336 28.72 39.26 -0.89
C ASP A 336 30.03 38.46 -0.61
N SER A 337 30.48 37.84 -1.71
CA SER A 337 31.85 37.43 -2.10
C SER A 337 32.37 35.99 -1.85
N ALA A 338 32.71 35.34 -2.96
CA ALA A 338 33.85 34.42 -3.15
C ALA A 338 34.79 35.09 -4.19
N PRO A 339 36.06 34.68 -4.36
CA PRO A 339 36.34 33.58 -5.30
C PRO A 339 37.64 32.75 -5.04
N GLN A 340 37.76 31.60 -5.73
CA GLN A 340 39.02 31.05 -6.31
C GLN A 340 40.19 30.63 -5.34
N ASP A 341 41.15 29.77 -5.69
CA ASP A 341 41.37 28.87 -6.85
C ASP A 341 42.29 27.67 -6.47
N LEU A 342 42.69 26.86 -7.46
CA LEU A 342 43.91 26.02 -7.53
C LEU A 342 44.07 24.77 -6.61
N ALA A 343 43.99 23.60 -7.25
CA ALA A 343 44.92 22.48 -7.01
C ALA A 343 46.14 22.63 -7.97
N PRO A 344 47.25 21.85 -7.88
CA PRO A 344 47.23 20.46 -8.41
C PRO A 344 48.31 19.45 -7.89
N GLN A 345 48.27 18.21 -8.42
CA GLN A 345 49.39 17.22 -8.56
C GLN A 345 49.94 16.51 -7.28
N VAL A 346 50.52 15.27 -7.29
CA VAL A 346 50.44 14.06 -8.16
C VAL A 346 51.13 12.84 -7.47
N SER A 347 50.88 11.58 -7.92
CA SER A 347 51.76 10.36 -7.79
C SER A 347 51.82 9.46 -6.52
N ALA A 348 51.02 8.38 -6.55
CA ALA A 348 51.43 6.94 -6.60
C ALA A 348 51.86 6.05 -5.38
N HIS A 349 51.59 4.74 -5.56
CA HIS A 349 52.17 3.49 -5.02
C HIS A 349 52.17 3.13 -3.49
N HIS A 350 51.22 2.29 -3.06
CA HIS A 350 51.37 0.83 -2.81
C HIS A 350 50.02 0.24 -2.32
N ARG A 351 49.51 -0.91 -2.79
CA ARG A 351 49.89 -2.34 -2.62
C ARG A 351 49.40 -2.97 -1.29
N SER A 352 48.28 -3.68 -1.40
CA SER A 352 47.85 -4.89 -0.65
C SER A 352 48.12 -5.02 0.86
N GLN A 353 47.05 -5.16 1.66
CA GLN A 353 46.73 -6.44 2.30
C GLN A 353 45.29 -6.48 2.86
N GLU A 354 44.81 -7.69 3.18
CA GLU A 354 43.51 -7.96 3.80
C GLU A 354 43.59 -7.80 5.33
N SER A 355 42.47 -7.45 5.97
CA SER A 355 42.12 -7.94 7.31
C SER A 355 40.64 -7.77 7.60
N LEU A 356 40.02 -8.83 8.12
CA LEU A 356 38.66 -8.82 8.65
C LEU A 356 38.69 -8.27 10.08
N THR A 357 37.85 -7.28 10.39
CA THR A 357 37.38 -7.03 11.75
C THR A 357 35.89 -6.72 11.70
N SER A 358 35.09 -7.60 12.31
CA SER A 358 33.68 -7.32 12.57
C SER A 358 33.56 -6.30 13.69
N GLN A 359 32.68 -5.31 13.53
CA GLN A 359 32.10 -4.62 14.66
C GLN A 359 30.61 -4.40 14.39
N GLU A 360 29.80 -5.00 15.25
CA GLU A 360 28.37 -4.73 15.37
C GLU A 360 28.17 -3.38 16.05
N SER A 361 27.15 -2.64 15.63
CA SER A 361 26.63 -1.50 16.39
C SER A 361 25.11 -1.43 16.22
N GLU A 362 24.41 -1.68 17.31
CA GLU A 362 22.96 -1.66 17.44
C GLU A 362 22.39 -0.23 17.51
N ASP A 363 21.10 -0.10 17.19
CA ASP A 363 20.20 1.02 17.55
C ASP A 363 20.54 2.44 17.01
N THR A 364 19.63 3.42 17.01
CA THR A 364 18.26 3.47 17.55
C THR A 364 17.27 4.05 16.52
N TYR A 365 16.02 3.60 16.53
CA TYR A 365 14.91 4.19 15.75
C TYR A 365 14.24 5.38 16.47
N LEU A 366 13.78 6.35 15.67
CA LEU A 366 12.60 7.21 15.92
C LEU A 366 11.86 7.44 14.59
#